data_AF-A0A2E6XYF8-F1
#
_entry.id   AF-A0A2E6XYF8-F1
#
_cell.length_a   1.000
_cell.length_b   1.000
_cell.length_c   1.000
_cell.angle_alpha   90.00
_cell.angle_beta   90.00
_cell.angle_gamma   90.00
#
_symmetry.space_group_name_H-M   'P 1'
#
loop_
_entity.id
_entity.type
_entity.pdbx_description
1 polymer ?
#
loop_
_entity_poly.entity_id
_entity_poly.type
_entity_poly.pdbx_seq_one_letter_code
_entity_poly.pdbx_strand_id
1 'polypeptide(L)'
;MVTTGTHDPLDGLDPQSGLRRRFRAAPSGGSDTLVVVQSQARVVPPRFGLERLFATTRHACLFLDCPDSAWYLGCEAATDAAIDAALAVAAPSRIIHYGASKGAYGALATALRRRDGAAYAFGPEFELGLPGTHSGLYRAPGQPGEPDLVRALAETRTPHPLTLVFGLHDPVDAAGFARLARIPRPPAVRLLALRSPHASHDHLYTLNIVRKLIARFDRDLAGLCDERGLISPEGAGTADAFATAGHRLATGDPPDPDALARDLVPALNPGHGLLLAECLLAAGRAAEAAGVLREAITLTESAKGLAAQPKRWRKQFWRELILALARAGDASGAGETAREALARFPNDADIATLADRVAGRDA
;
A
#
# COMPACT_ATOMS: atom_id res chain seq x y z
N MET A 1 -26.19 31.58 4.35
CA MET A 1 -26.99 30.56 5.06
C MET A 1 -26.10 29.34 5.22
N VAL A 2 -25.51 29.17 6.41
CA VAL A 2 -24.75 27.98 6.78
C VAL A 2 -25.79 26.95 7.20
N THR A 3 -26.04 25.95 6.35
CA THR A 3 -26.85 24.80 6.73
C THR A 3 -26.10 24.01 7.80
N THR A 4 -26.57 24.14 9.03
CA THR A 4 -26.24 23.26 10.16
C THR A 4 -26.52 21.82 9.72
N GLY A 5 -25.45 21.03 9.59
CA GLY A 5 -25.51 19.66 9.11
C GLY A 5 -26.36 18.80 10.03
N THR A 6 -27.49 18.33 9.53
CA THR A 6 -28.17 17.16 10.06
C THR A 6 -27.16 16.01 10.03
N HIS A 7 -26.74 15.51 11.19
CA HIS A 7 -25.98 14.26 11.26
C HIS A 7 -26.81 13.18 10.55
N ASP A 8 -26.23 12.59 9.50
CA ASP A 8 -26.83 11.43 8.86
C ASP A 8 -26.97 10.32 9.93
N PRO A 9 -28.14 9.71 10.13
CA PRO A 9 -28.32 8.66 11.15
C PRO A 9 -27.39 7.46 10.97
N LEU A 10 -26.76 7.32 9.81
CA LEU A 10 -25.79 6.28 9.51
C LEU A 10 -24.35 6.66 9.92
N ASP A 11 -24.08 7.93 10.24
CA ASP A 11 -22.80 8.35 10.81
C ASP A 11 -22.69 7.96 12.28
N GLY A 12 -21.50 7.54 12.72
CA GLY A 12 -21.33 7.21 14.12
C GLY A 12 -20.02 6.53 14.48
N LEU A 13 -19.93 6.17 15.74
CA LEU A 13 -18.88 5.37 16.36
C LEU A 13 -19.55 4.19 17.05
N ASP A 14 -19.11 2.98 16.73
CA ASP A 14 -19.45 1.80 17.52
C ASP A 14 -18.59 1.80 18.80
N PRO A 15 -19.19 1.90 20.00
CA PRO A 15 -18.42 2.05 21.24
C PRO A 15 -17.69 0.76 21.66
N GLN A 16 -18.08 -0.40 21.13
CA GLN A 16 -17.48 -1.69 21.48
C GLN A 16 -16.20 -1.96 20.68
N SER A 17 -16.26 -1.79 19.36
CA SER A 17 -15.14 -2.05 18.45
C SER A 17 -14.29 -0.80 18.15
N GLY A 18 -14.81 0.39 18.46
CA GLY A 18 -14.20 1.65 18.04
C GLY A 18 -14.38 1.94 16.54
N LEU A 19 -15.20 1.17 15.81
CA LEU A 19 -15.44 1.36 14.38
C LEU A 19 -16.20 2.67 14.15
N ARG A 20 -15.55 3.60 13.45
CA ARG A 20 -16.16 4.82 12.93
C ARG A 20 -16.76 4.55 11.57
N ARG A 21 -17.90 5.17 11.31
CA ARG A 21 -18.58 5.10 10.02
C ARG A 21 -19.10 6.46 9.57
N ARG A 22 -19.09 6.67 8.26
CA ARG A 22 -19.76 7.79 7.60
C ARG A 22 -20.44 7.33 6.34
N PHE A 23 -21.73 7.61 6.22
CA PHE A 23 -22.47 7.35 4.99
C PHE A 23 -22.58 8.62 4.16
N ARG A 24 -22.55 8.44 2.85
CA ARG A 24 -22.84 9.49 1.88
C ARG A 24 -23.73 8.92 0.80
N ALA A 25 -24.98 9.38 0.76
CA ALA A 25 -25.90 9.03 -0.31
C ALA A 25 -25.34 9.40 -1.69
N ALA A 26 -25.78 8.66 -2.72
CA ALA A 26 -25.48 9.03 -4.09
C ALA A 26 -26.13 10.40 -4.40
N PRO A 27 -25.48 11.27 -5.21
CA PRO A 27 -26.13 12.49 -5.69
C PRO A 27 -27.35 12.15 -6.55
N SER A 28 -28.25 13.12 -6.77
CA SER A 28 -29.41 12.92 -7.65
C SER A 28 -28.98 12.44 -9.05
N GLY A 29 -29.68 11.41 -9.56
CA GLY A 29 -29.32 10.70 -10.78
C GLY A 29 -27.99 9.93 -10.71
N GLY A 30 -27.47 9.67 -9.50
CA GLY A 30 -26.24 8.92 -9.26
C GLY A 30 -26.33 7.46 -9.71
N SER A 31 -25.23 6.73 -9.56
CA SER A 31 -25.19 5.30 -9.91
C SER A 31 -25.90 4.45 -8.87
N ASP A 32 -26.31 3.26 -9.28
CA ASP A 32 -26.85 2.16 -8.47
C ASP A 32 -25.79 1.37 -7.68
N THR A 33 -24.62 1.97 -7.42
CA THR A 33 -23.49 1.31 -6.75
C THR A 33 -23.29 1.88 -5.35
N LEU A 34 -23.16 1.00 -4.36
CA LEU A 34 -22.61 1.31 -3.05
C LEU A 34 -21.13 0.91 -3.01
N VAL A 35 -20.27 1.87 -2.67
CA VAL A 35 -18.86 1.61 -2.40
C VAL A 35 -18.64 1.61 -0.90
N VAL A 36 -18.23 0.47 -0.36
CA VAL A 36 -17.78 0.32 1.03
C VAL A 36 -16.27 0.55 1.03
N VAL A 37 -15.83 1.64 1.67
CA VAL A 37 -14.44 2.09 1.67
C VAL A 37 -13.84 1.93 3.06
N GLN A 38 -12.91 1.00 3.19
CA GLN A 38 -12.16 0.78 4.43
C GLN A 38 -10.90 1.65 4.44
N SER A 39 -10.78 2.47 5.48
CA SER A 39 -9.66 3.37 5.71
C SER A 39 -8.36 2.60 5.96
N GLN A 40 -7.28 3.11 5.39
CA GLN A 40 -5.90 2.69 5.67
C GLN A 40 -5.45 3.10 7.08
N ALA A 41 -4.25 2.67 7.49
CA ALA A 41 -3.67 3.05 8.79
C ALA A 41 -3.35 4.56 8.88
N ARG A 42 -3.19 5.07 10.11
CA ARG A 42 -2.79 6.47 10.41
C ARG A 42 -3.76 7.53 9.90
N VAL A 43 -5.04 7.20 9.80
CA VAL A 43 -6.09 8.18 9.48
C VAL A 43 -6.45 8.94 10.75
N VAL A 44 -6.23 10.25 10.73
CA VAL A 44 -6.50 11.11 11.89
C VAL A 44 -7.99 11.48 11.93
N PRO A 45 -8.71 11.23 13.04
CA PRO A 45 -10.10 11.69 13.20
C PRO A 45 -10.24 13.22 13.04
N PRO A 46 -11.39 13.72 12.54
CA PRO A 46 -12.61 13.00 12.15
C PRO A 46 -12.60 12.56 10.67
N ARG A 47 -11.43 12.42 10.05
CA ARG A 47 -11.31 12.05 8.63
C ARG A 47 -11.56 10.56 8.42
N PHE A 48 -11.83 10.20 7.17
CA PHE A 48 -11.84 8.84 6.67
C PHE A 48 -10.82 8.71 5.53
N GLY A 49 -10.19 7.55 5.43
CA GLY A 49 -9.29 7.23 4.34
C GLY A 49 -10.02 7.29 3.01
N LEU A 50 -9.36 7.86 1.99
CA LEU A 50 -9.84 7.89 0.60
C LEU A 50 -11.18 8.64 0.39
N GLU A 51 -11.77 9.26 1.42
CA GLU A 51 -13.04 9.99 1.32
C GLU A 51 -13.02 11.07 0.23
N ARG A 52 -11.94 11.88 0.21
CA ARG A 52 -11.75 12.92 -0.80
C ARG A 52 -11.64 12.38 -2.22
N LEU A 53 -11.09 11.17 -2.38
CA LEU A 53 -10.98 10.52 -3.70
C LEU A 53 -12.37 10.20 -4.26
N PHE A 54 -13.29 9.77 -3.42
CA PHE A 54 -14.66 9.46 -3.80
C PHE A 54 -15.59 10.68 -3.84
N ALA A 55 -15.16 11.86 -3.34
CA ALA A 55 -15.98 13.08 -3.25
C ALA A 55 -16.67 13.49 -4.55
N THR A 56 -16.05 13.20 -5.70
CA THR A 56 -16.56 13.57 -7.03
C THR A 56 -17.20 12.40 -7.77
N THR A 57 -17.34 11.23 -7.15
CA THR A 57 -17.97 10.07 -7.77
C THR A 57 -19.50 10.14 -7.62
N ARG A 58 -20.22 9.41 -8.46
CA ARG A 58 -21.69 9.36 -8.43
C ARG A 58 -22.25 8.21 -7.60
N HIS A 59 -21.38 7.54 -6.82
CA HIS A 59 -21.75 6.39 -6.00
C HIS A 59 -22.28 6.83 -4.63
N ALA A 60 -23.14 5.99 -4.06
CA ALA A 60 -23.30 5.99 -2.61
C ALA A 60 -22.00 5.43 -2.00
N CYS A 61 -21.57 5.99 -0.87
CA CYS A 61 -20.35 5.55 -0.20
C CYS A 61 -20.59 5.34 1.29
N LEU A 62 -20.10 4.22 1.81
CA LEU A 62 -19.96 3.97 3.23
C LEU A 62 -18.47 3.96 3.56
N PHE A 63 -18.00 4.96 4.29
CA PHE A 63 -16.63 5.04 4.76
C PHE A 63 -16.52 4.44 6.15
N LEU A 64 -15.56 3.53 6.34
CA LEU A 64 -15.31 2.81 7.58
C LEU A 64 -13.87 3.07 8.03
N ASP A 65 -13.67 3.22 9.33
CA ASP A 65 -12.35 3.39 9.94
C ASP A 65 -12.33 2.74 11.33
N CYS A 66 -11.40 1.82 11.56
CA CYS A 66 -11.19 1.19 12.86
C CYS A 66 -9.88 1.67 13.50
N PRO A 67 -9.69 1.48 14.82
CA PRO A 67 -8.39 1.69 15.46
C PRO A 67 -7.27 0.94 14.72
N ASP A 68 -6.10 1.55 14.60
CA ASP A 68 -4.95 0.94 13.88
C ASP A 68 -4.51 -0.37 14.54
N SER A 69 -4.59 -0.47 15.87
CA SER A 69 -4.31 -1.70 16.62
C SER A 69 -5.30 -2.83 16.35
N ALA A 70 -6.50 -2.54 15.86
CA ALA A 70 -7.52 -3.55 15.59
C ALA A 70 -7.33 -4.18 14.20
N TRP A 71 -6.86 -3.43 13.20
CA TRP A 71 -6.72 -3.91 11.82
C TRP A 71 -8.02 -4.54 11.24
N TYR A 72 -9.18 -3.99 11.65
CA TYR A 72 -10.55 -4.48 11.40
C TYR A 72 -10.94 -5.80 12.09
N LEU A 73 -10.08 -6.38 12.91
CA LEU A 73 -10.41 -7.53 13.74
C LEU A 73 -11.30 -7.10 14.91
N GLY A 74 -12.32 -7.90 15.23
CA GLY A 74 -13.31 -7.57 16.25
C GLY A 74 -14.29 -6.45 15.82
N CYS A 75 -14.18 -5.96 14.59
CA CYS A 75 -15.07 -4.94 14.02
C CYS A 75 -16.11 -5.55 13.07
N GLU A 76 -16.18 -6.87 12.94
CA GLU A 76 -16.92 -7.59 11.89
C GLU A 76 -18.42 -7.34 11.99
N ALA A 77 -19.01 -7.54 13.17
CA ALA A 77 -20.44 -7.35 13.39
C ALA A 77 -20.85 -5.88 13.18
N ALA A 78 -20.06 -4.92 13.68
CA ALA A 78 -20.30 -3.50 13.50
C ALA A 78 -20.16 -3.07 12.03
N THR A 79 -19.22 -3.67 11.31
CA THR A 79 -19.02 -3.46 9.87
C THR A 79 -20.23 -3.98 9.08
N ASP A 80 -20.65 -5.20 9.35
CA ASP A 80 -21.77 -5.84 8.64
C ASP A 80 -23.08 -5.07 8.91
N ALA A 81 -23.33 -4.66 10.16
CA ALA A 81 -24.48 -3.83 10.51
C ALA A 81 -24.47 -2.45 9.82
N ALA A 82 -23.31 -1.80 9.72
CA ALA A 82 -23.18 -0.53 9.01
C ALA A 82 -23.45 -0.69 7.50
N ILE A 83 -22.99 -1.79 6.90
CA ILE A 83 -23.25 -2.11 5.50
C ILE A 83 -24.74 -2.36 5.30
N ASP A 84 -25.38 -3.18 6.12
CA ASP A 84 -26.81 -3.49 5.99
C ASP A 84 -27.68 -2.23 6.12
N ALA A 85 -27.32 -1.32 7.03
CA ALA A 85 -27.99 -0.04 7.16
C ALA A 85 -27.80 0.86 5.93
N ALA A 86 -26.59 0.90 5.35
CA ALA A 86 -26.33 1.62 4.11
C ALA A 86 -27.07 1.00 2.90
N LEU A 87 -27.21 -0.33 2.85
CA LEU A 87 -27.97 -1.04 1.83
C LEU A 87 -29.46 -0.72 1.90
N ALA A 88 -30.03 -0.65 3.10
CA ALA A 88 -31.43 -0.31 3.31
C ALA A 88 -31.78 1.10 2.81
N VAL A 89 -30.82 2.03 2.88
CA VAL A 89 -31.01 3.42 2.40
C VAL A 89 -30.68 3.58 0.92
N ALA A 90 -29.55 3.04 0.46
CA ALA A 90 -29.07 3.24 -0.90
C ALA A 90 -29.76 2.33 -1.93
N ALA A 91 -30.29 1.18 -1.51
CA ALA A 91 -30.86 0.14 -2.37
C ALA A 91 -30.03 -0.14 -3.65
N PRO A 92 -28.71 -0.37 -3.55
CA PRO A 92 -27.85 -0.50 -4.72
C PRO A 92 -28.09 -1.85 -5.43
N SER A 93 -27.84 -1.89 -6.74
CA SER A 93 -27.77 -3.15 -7.50
C SER A 93 -26.39 -3.80 -7.41
N ARG A 94 -25.37 -3.04 -7.02
CA ARG A 94 -23.96 -3.47 -6.98
C ARG A 94 -23.23 -2.95 -5.76
N ILE A 95 -22.43 -3.82 -5.14
CA ILE A 95 -21.57 -3.50 -4.00
C ILE A 95 -20.11 -3.64 -4.42
N ILE A 96 -19.30 -2.65 -4.05
CA ILE A 96 -17.84 -2.67 -4.22
C ILE A 96 -17.17 -2.45 -2.87
N HIS A 97 -16.38 -3.42 -2.43
CA HIS A 97 -15.48 -3.31 -1.28
C HIS A 97 -14.13 -2.76 -1.74
N TYR A 98 -13.63 -1.71 -1.09
CA TYR A 98 -12.47 -0.96 -1.57
C TYR A 98 -11.55 -0.54 -0.43
N GLY A 99 -10.25 -0.82 -0.55
CA GLY A 99 -9.30 -0.35 0.45
C GLY A 99 -7.84 -0.53 0.04
N ALA A 100 -6.95 0.17 0.75
CA ALA A 100 -5.50 0.08 0.59
C ALA A 100 -4.82 -0.21 1.94
N SER A 101 -3.75 -1.02 1.95
CA SER A 101 -3.01 -1.41 3.17
C SER A 101 -3.95 -2.04 4.23
N LYS A 102 -4.00 -1.52 5.47
CA LYS A 102 -5.02 -1.87 6.49
C LYS A 102 -6.44 -1.93 5.92
N GLY A 103 -6.81 -0.96 5.08
CA GLY A 103 -8.10 -0.92 4.44
C GLY A 103 -8.31 -2.05 3.43
N ALA A 104 -7.26 -2.45 2.71
CA ALA A 104 -7.32 -3.58 1.77
C ALA A 104 -7.59 -4.89 2.50
N TYR A 105 -6.97 -5.09 3.66
CA TYR A 105 -7.28 -6.21 4.56
C TYR A 105 -8.76 -6.21 4.95
N GLY A 106 -9.26 -5.10 5.51
CA GLY A 106 -10.65 -4.98 5.93
C GLY A 106 -11.66 -5.18 4.78
N ALA A 107 -11.38 -4.58 3.61
CA ALA A 107 -12.20 -4.74 2.41
C ALA A 107 -12.26 -6.20 1.94
N LEU A 108 -11.10 -6.86 1.87
CA LEU A 108 -10.99 -8.24 1.43
C LEU A 108 -11.66 -9.21 2.41
N ALA A 109 -11.39 -9.07 3.70
CA ALA A 109 -11.98 -9.90 4.75
C ALA A 109 -13.52 -9.77 4.76
N THR A 110 -14.03 -8.54 4.62
CA THR A 110 -15.46 -8.27 4.55
C THR A 110 -16.10 -8.87 3.29
N ALA A 111 -15.48 -8.67 2.12
CA ALA A 111 -15.97 -9.22 0.86
C ALA A 111 -16.02 -10.75 0.87
N LEU A 112 -15.00 -11.41 1.45
CA LEU A 112 -14.95 -12.87 1.57
C LEU A 112 -16.00 -13.41 2.55
N ARG A 113 -16.25 -12.70 3.65
CA ARG A 113 -17.27 -13.08 4.64
C ARG A 113 -18.68 -12.90 4.10
N ARG A 114 -18.99 -11.72 3.55
CA ARG A 114 -20.34 -11.35 3.09
C ARG A 114 -20.68 -11.93 1.72
N ARG A 115 -19.70 -12.06 0.82
CA ARG A 115 -19.85 -12.60 -0.55
C ARG A 115 -20.95 -11.89 -1.36
N ASP A 116 -21.12 -10.59 -1.13
CA ASP A 116 -22.21 -9.76 -1.67
C ASP A 116 -21.74 -8.73 -2.71
N GLY A 117 -20.43 -8.62 -2.96
CA GLY A 117 -19.87 -7.59 -3.80
C GLY A 117 -18.47 -7.90 -4.31
N ALA A 118 -18.05 -7.13 -5.32
CA ALA A 118 -16.69 -7.20 -5.84
C ALA A 118 -15.72 -6.53 -4.86
N ALA A 119 -14.42 -6.86 -4.94
CA ALA A 119 -13.40 -6.24 -4.10
C ALA A 119 -12.23 -5.69 -4.92
N TYR A 120 -11.70 -4.54 -4.49
CA TYR A 120 -10.42 -3.99 -4.93
C TYR A 120 -9.54 -3.73 -3.71
N ALA A 121 -8.58 -4.62 -3.49
CA ALA A 121 -7.69 -4.63 -2.34
C ALA A 121 -6.26 -4.33 -2.78
N PHE A 122 -5.74 -3.17 -2.40
CA PHE A 122 -4.38 -2.72 -2.74
C PHE A 122 -3.41 -2.97 -1.59
N GLY A 123 -2.48 -3.91 -1.75
CA GLY A 123 -1.49 -4.30 -0.75
C GLY A 123 -2.07 -4.83 0.57
N PRO A 124 -3.00 -5.81 0.56
CA PRO A 124 -3.44 -6.45 1.80
C PRO A 124 -2.33 -7.30 2.41
N GLU A 125 -2.11 -7.16 3.72
CA GLU A 125 -1.23 -8.05 4.49
C GLU A 125 -1.98 -9.34 4.83
N PHE A 126 -1.39 -10.52 4.57
CA PHE A 126 -2.03 -11.82 4.87
C PHE A 126 -1.61 -12.42 6.21
N GLU A 127 -0.58 -11.87 6.80
CA GLU A 127 -0.06 -12.24 8.10
C GLU A 127 0.25 -10.94 8.83
N LEU A 128 -0.47 -10.70 9.92
CA LEU A 128 -0.39 -9.44 10.64
C LEU A 128 0.66 -9.52 11.74
N GLY A 129 1.20 -8.38 12.12
CA GLY A 129 2.13 -8.26 13.24
C GLY A 129 3.57 -8.66 12.93
N LEU A 130 3.89 -9.03 11.68
CA LEU A 130 5.25 -9.43 11.32
C LEU A 130 6.23 -8.24 11.42
N PRO A 131 7.48 -8.46 11.87
CA PRO A 131 8.53 -7.45 11.81
C PRO A 131 8.70 -6.86 10.40
N GLY A 132 8.88 -5.55 10.32
CA GLY A 132 9.02 -4.81 9.06
C GLY A 132 7.71 -4.46 8.36
N THR A 133 6.56 -4.97 8.83
CA THR A 133 5.25 -4.63 8.27
C THR A 133 4.62 -3.42 8.96
N HIS A 134 3.61 -2.81 8.34
CA HIS A 134 2.85 -1.75 8.99
C HIS A 134 2.01 -2.27 10.15
N SER A 135 1.42 -3.46 10.03
CA SER A 135 0.67 -4.07 11.13
C SER A 135 1.56 -4.41 12.33
N GLY A 136 2.82 -4.80 12.09
CA GLY A 136 3.86 -5.02 13.10
C GLY A 136 4.17 -3.82 14.01
N LEU A 137 3.81 -2.60 13.59
CA LEU A 137 3.93 -1.41 14.43
C LEU A 137 2.85 -1.31 15.52
N TYR A 138 1.77 -2.06 15.38
CA TYR A 138 0.59 -1.96 16.25
C TYR A 138 0.20 -3.29 16.90
N ARG A 139 0.71 -4.41 16.39
CA ARG A 139 0.29 -5.76 16.77
C ARG A 139 1.49 -6.71 16.81
N ALA A 140 1.41 -7.70 17.68
CA ALA A 140 2.31 -8.86 17.68
C ALA A 140 1.81 -9.91 16.66
N PRO A 141 2.69 -10.76 16.10
CA PRO A 141 2.26 -11.77 15.14
C PRO A 141 1.43 -12.89 15.78
N GLY A 142 0.57 -13.52 14.97
CA GLY A 142 -0.16 -14.73 15.34
C GLY A 142 -1.19 -14.53 16.46
N GLN A 143 -1.81 -13.35 16.56
CA GLN A 143 -2.86 -13.16 17.57
C GLN A 143 -4.09 -14.03 17.28
N PRO A 144 -4.77 -14.54 18.33
CA PRO A 144 -6.00 -15.31 18.16
C PRO A 144 -7.10 -14.51 17.44
N GLY A 145 -7.89 -15.21 16.61
CA GLY A 145 -9.05 -14.62 15.93
C GLY A 145 -8.76 -14.03 14.54
N GLU A 146 -7.50 -14.06 14.08
CA GLU A 146 -7.16 -13.64 12.73
C GLU A 146 -7.65 -14.65 11.68
N PRO A 147 -8.52 -14.25 10.72
CA PRO A 147 -8.96 -15.14 9.66
C PRO A 147 -7.82 -15.48 8.70
N ASP A 148 -7.71 -16.74 8.33
CA ASP A 148 -6.81 -17.17 7.25
C ASP A 148 -7.38 -16.74 5.89
N LEU A 149 -7.07 -15.51 5.49
CA LEU A 149 -7.55 -14.93 4.23
C LEU A 149 -7.00 -15.68 3.00
N VAL A 150 -5.85 -16.33 3.12
CA VAL A 150 -5.26 -17.11 2.02
C VAL A 150 -6.09 -18.36 1.76
N ARG A 151 -6.41 -19.09 2.83
CA ARG A 151 -7.34 -20.22 2.75
C ARG A 151 -8.72 -19.78 2.28
N ALA A 152 -9.26 -18.69 2.83
CA ALA A 152 -10.56 -18.16 2.43
C ALA A 152 -10.60 -17.80 0.94
N LEU A 153 -9.52 -17.24 0.38
CA LEU A 153 -9.37 -16.98 -1.05
C LEU A 153 -9.29 -18.25 -1.90
N ALA A 154 -8.55 -19.27 -1.44
CA ALA A 154 -8.44 -20.54 -2.15
C ALA A 154 -9.80 -21.27 -2.24
N GLU A 155 -10.58 -21.18 -1.17
CA GLU A 155 -11.85 -21.91 -1.00
C GLU A 155 -13.08 -21.10 -1.43
N THR A 156 -12.92 -19.81 -1.75
CA THR A 156 -14.07 -18.94 -2.03
C THR A 156 -14.85 -19.39 -3.27
N ARG A 157 -16.17 -19.32 -3.15
CA ARG A 157 -17.13 -19.56 -4.23
C ARG A 157 -17.92 -18.32 -4.58
N THR A 158 -17.41 -17.14 -4.24
CA THR A 158 -18.08 -15.89 -4.58
C THR A 158 -18.23 -15.77 -6.10
N PRO A 159 -19.41 -15.37 -6.62
CA PRO A 159 -19.55 -15.04 -8.03
C PRO A 159 -18.94 -13.66 -8.34
N HIS A 160 -18.59 -12.87 -7.31
CA HIS A 160 -18.13 -11.51 -7.48
C HIS A 160 -16.60 -11.43 -7.64
N PRO A 161 -16.09 -10.62 -8.58
CA PRO A 161 -14.65 -10.47 -8.78
C PRO A 161 -13.92 -9.93 -7.55
N LEU A 162 -12.80 -10.56 -7.20
CA LEU A 162 -11.87 -10.12 -6.15
C LEU A 162 -10.55 -9.73 -6.82
N THR A 163 -10.25 -8.44 -6.87
CA THR A 163 -9.03 -7.91 -7.48
C THR A 163 -8.06 -7.49 -6.41
N LEU A 164 -6.92 -8.17 -6.35
CA LEU A 164 -5.84 -7.91 -5.41
C LEU A 164 -4.65 -7.34 -6.17
N VAL A 165 -4.09 -6.24 -5.68
CA VAL A 165 -3.03 -5.48 -6.34
C VAL A 165 -1.83 -5.37 -5.42
N PHE A 166 -0.65 -5.79 -5.86
CA PHE A 166 0.58 -5.80 -5.06
C PHE A 166 1.67 -4.96 -5.73
N GLY A 167 2.35 -4.12 -4.96
CA GLY A 167 3.53 -3.41 -5.40
C GLY A 167 4.81 -4.21 -5.13
N LEU A 168 5.40 -4.80 -6.16
CA LEU A 168 6.58 -5.67 -6.03
C LEU A 168 7.91 -4.94 -5.81
N HIS A 169 7.90 -3.61 -5.61
CA HIS A 169 9.06 -2.91 -5.07
C HIS A 169 9.05 -2.88 -3.52
N ASP A 170 8.11 -3.57 -2.89
CA ASP A 170 8.00 -3.70 -1.45
C ASP A 170 7.98 -5.19 -1.03
N PRO A 171 8.81 -5.59 -0.05
CA PRO A 171 8.94 -7.00 0.33
C PRO A 171 7.67 -7.57 1.00
N VAL A 172 6.85 -6.74 1.65
CA VAL A 172 5.61 -7.18 2.31
C VAL A 172 4.55 -7.50 1.26
N ASP A 173 4.36 -6.62 0.29
CA ASP A 173 3.47 -6.87 -0.86
C ASP A 173 3.97 -8.05 -1.71
N ALA A 174 5.29 -8.19 -1.88
CA ALA A 174 5.89 -9.33 -2.57
C ALA A 174 5.60 -10.66 -1.86
N ALA A 175 5.60 -10.68 -0.52
CA ALA A 175 5.23 -11.86 0.28
C ALA A 175 3.78 -12.28 0.02
N GLY A 176 2.86 -11.31 0.06
CA GLY A 176 1.44 -11.53 -0.23
C GLY A 176 1.21 -12.06 -1.65
N PHE A 177 1.86 -11.45 -2.64
CA PHE A 177 1.79 -11.91 -4.02
C PHE A 177 2.35 -13.34 -4.19
N ALA A 178 3.55 -13.61 -3.67
CA ALA A 178 4.20 -14.92 -3.80
C ALA A 178 3.36 -16.03 -3.18
N ARG A 179 2.78 -15.79 -1.99
CA ARG A 179 1.91 -16.74 -1.30
C ARG A 179 0.65 -17.06 -2.12
N LEU A 180 -0.01 -16.05 -2.68
CA LEU A 180 -1.23 -16.26 -3.49
C LEU A 180 -0.97 -16.76 -4.91
N ALA A 181 0.22 -16.52 -5.47
CA ALA A 181 0.59 -17.01 -6.79
C ALA A 181 0.83 -18.53 -6.81
N ARG A 182 1.08 -19.15 -5.64
CA ARG A 182 1.37 -20.58 -5.49
C ARG A 182 0.15 -21.46 -5.22
N ILE A 183 -1.00 -20.86 -4.91
CA ILE A 183 -2.23 -21.61 -4.61
C ILE A 183 -3.15 -21.67 -5.83
N PRO A 184 -4.00 -22.73 -5.95
CA PRO A 184 -5.09 -22.73 -6.91
C PRO A 184 -5.99 -21.51 -6.68
N ARG A 185 -6.25 -20.74 -7.75
CA ARG A 185 -7.06 -19.51 -7.68
C ARG A 185 -8.43 -19.76 -8.31
N PRO A 186 -9.52 -19.49 -7.59
CA PRO A 186 -10.84 -19.45 -8.20
C PRO A 186 -10.89 -18.40 -9.33
N PRO A 187 -11.72 -18.60 -10.38
CA PRO A 187 -11.81 -17.67 -11.52
C PRO A 187 -12.17 -16.22 -11.13
N ALA A 188 -12.84 -16.05 -9.99
CA ALA A 188 -13.19 -14.74 -9.45
C ALA A 188 -11.99 -13.95 -8.92
N VAL A 189 -10.89 -14.61 -8.56
CA VAL A 189 -9.71 -13.99 -7.92
C VAL A 189 -8.69 -13.57 -8.98
N ARG A 190 -8.40 -12.27 -9.05
CA ARG A 190 -7.41 -11.66 -9.93
C ARG A 190 -6.28 -11.08 -9.09
N LEU A 191 -5.04 -11.46 -9.43
CA LEU A 191 -3.84 -10.87 -8.84
C LEU A 191 -3.17 -9.97 -9.87
N LEU A 192 -2.88 -8.73 -9.51
CA LEU A 192 -2.05 -7.82 -10.30
C LEU A 192 -0.75 -7.54 -9.56
N ALA A 193 0.36 -7.92 -10.18
CA ALA A 193 1.70 -7.57 -9.75
C ALA A 193 2.15 -6.29 -10.45
N LEU A 194 2.50 -5.26 -9.68
CA LEU A 194 2.88 -3.96 -10.18
C LEU A 194 4.33 -3.61 -9.84
N ARG A 195 5.01 -2.93 -10.76
CA ARG A 195 6.27 -2.21 -10.56
C ARG A 195 6.03 -0.94 -9.75
N SER A 196 5.79 -1.13 -8.46
CA SER A 196 5.29 -0.11 -7.54
C SER A 196 5.69 -0.45 -6.11
N PRO A 197 5.79 0.52 -5.18
CA PRO A 197 5.94 0.21 -3.76
C PRO A 197 4.61 -0.21 -3.13
N HIS A 198 4.63 -0.50 -1.83
CA HIS A 198 3.44 -0.72 -0.96
C HIS A 198 2.33 0.30 -1.19
N ALA A 199 2.74 1.54 -1.47
CA ALA A 199 1.87 2.66 -1.81
C ALA A 199 1.30 2.60 -3.23
N SER A 200 0.99 1.41 -3.74
CA SER A 200 0.54 1.17 -5.12
C SER A 200 -0.73 1.95 -5.48
N HIS A 201 -1.67 2.06 -4.55
CA HIS A 201 -2.86 2.90 -4.73
C HIS A 201 -2.51 4.37 -5.04
N ASP A 202 -1.56 4.98 -4.31
CA ASP A 202 -1.16 6.38 -4.51
C ASP A 202 -0.37 6.56 -5.82
N HIS A 203 0.41 5.55 -6.19
CA HIS A 203 1.09 5.51 -7.47
C HIS A 203 0.08 5.52 -8.63
N LEU A 204 -0.91 4.63 -8.58
CA LEU A 204 -1.97 4.56 -9.59
C LEU A 204 -2.86 5.81 -9.60
N TYR A 205 -3.07 6.46 -8.45
CA TYR A 205 -3.74 7.75 -8.36
C TYR A 205 -2.98 8.85 -9.11
N THR A 206 -1.65 8.89 -8.95
CA THR A 206 -0.78 9.88 -9.60
C THR A 206 -0.82 9.73 -11.12
N LEU A 207 -0.96 8.49 -11.61
CA LEU A 207 -1.09 8.16 -13.04
C LEU A 207 -2.53 8.27 -13.58
N ASN A 208 -3.46 8.76 -12.76
CA ASN A 208 -4.89 8.89 -13.08
C ASN A 208 -5.61 7.54 -13.36
N ILE A 209 -5.00 6.40 -12.99
CA ILE A 209 -5.57 5.07 -13.19
C ILE A 209 -6.71 4.83 -12.20
N VAL A 210 -6.47 5.09 -10.90
CA VAL A 210 -7.49 4.91 -9.86
C VAL A 210 -8.73 5.77 -10.16
N ARG A 211 -8.58 7.01 -10.64
CA ARG A 211 -9.74 7.84 -10.99
C ARG A 211 -10.56 7.25 -12.13
N LYS A 212 -9.90 6.68 -13.15
CA LYS A 212 -10.58 5.98 -14.25
C LYS A 212 -11.31 4.73 -13.73
N LEU A 213 -10.71 3.99 -12.80
CA LEU A 213 -11.30 2.82 -12.16
C LEU A 213 -12.56 3.21 -11.36
N ILE A 214 -12.42 4.07 -10.36
CA ILE A 214 -13.50 4.37 -9.41
C ILE A 214 -14.65 5.20 -10.00
N ALA A 215 -14.51 5.70 -11.23
CA ALA A 215 -15.60 6.43 -11.86
C ALA A 215 -16.83 5.55 -12.09
N ARG A 216 -16.60 4.26 -12.38
CA ARG A 216 -17.65 3.28 -12.71
C ARG A 216 -17.34 1.83 -12.32
N PHE A 217 -16.10 1.50 -11.95
CA PHE A 217 -15.64 0.13 -11.68
C PHE A 217 -15.88 -0.85 -12.83
N ASP A 218 -15.85 -0.37 -14.08
CA ASP A 218 -16.09 -1.15 -15.29
C ASP A 218 -14.88 -1.17 -16.24
N ARG A 219 -13.76 -0.57 -15.81
CA ARG A 219 -12.52 -0.49 -16.60
C ARG A 219 -11.62 -1.68 -16.29
N ASP A 220 -10.94 -2.17 -17.32
CA ASP A 220 -9.88 -3.15 -17.15
C ASP A 220 -8.66 -2.51 -16.46
N LEU A 221 -8.50 -2.81 -15.17
CA LEU A 221 -7.38 -2.29 -14.38
C LEU A 221 -6.04 -2.80 -14.89
N ALA A 222 -5.97 -4.04 -15.39
CA ALA A 222 -4.73 -4.61 -15.89
C ALA A 222 -4.24 -3.87 -17.14
N GLY A 223 -5.12 -3.68 -18.13
CA GLY A 223 -4.82 -2.89 -19.33
C GLY A 223 -4.41 -1.44 -18.99
N LEU A 224 -5.11 -0.78 -18.06
CA LEU A 224 -4.73 0.57 -17.63
C LEU A 224 -3.32 0.64 -16.99
N CYS A 225 -2.91 -0.41 -16.26
CA CYS A 225 -1.57 -0.50 -15.67
C CYS A 225 -0.51 -0.83 -16.74
N ASP A 226 -0.83 -1.71 -17.68
CA ASP A 226 0.04 -2.11 -18.78
C ASP A 226 0.34 -0.94 -19.73
N GLU A 227 -0.67 -0.13 -20.08
CA GLU A 227 -0.50 1.11 -20.86
C GLU A 227 0.55 2.04 -20.25
N ARG A 228 0.73 2.00 -18.92
CA ARG A 228 1.70 2.81 -18.17
C ARG A 228 3.02 2.08 -17.87
N GLY A 229 3.19 0.84 -18.34
CA GLY A 229 4.40 0.04 -18.13
C GLY A 229 4.57 -0.45 -16.70
N LEU A 230 3.46 -0.61 -15.97
CA LEU A 230 3.47 -0.94 -14.54
C LEU A 230 3.34 -2.43 -14.25
N ILE A 231 2.96 -3.28 -15.20
CA ILE A 231 2.88 -4.72 -14.92
C ILE A 231 4.29 -5.24 -14.64
N SER A 232 4.47 -5.89 -13.48
CA SER A 232 5.75 -6.50 -13.15
C SER A 232 5.94 -7.79 -13.93
N PRO A 233 7.10 -8.01 -14.56
CA PRO A 233 7.44 -9.28 -15.18
C PRO A 233 7.86 -10.35 -14.15
N GLU A 234 7.99 -9.99 -12.87
CA GLU A 234 8.52 -10.87 -11.84
C GLU A 234 7.55 -12.01 -11.51
N GLY A 235 8.11 -13.23 -11.43
CA GLY A 235 7.39 -14.41 -11.00
C GLY A 235 7.34 -14.56 -9.48
N ALA A 236 6.53 -15.51 -9.01
CA ALA A 236 6.37 -15.81 -7.59
C ALA A 236 7.69 -16.17 -6.89
N GLY A 237 8.64 -16.80 -7.58
CA GLY A 237 9.95 -17.16 -7.03
C GLY A 237 10.79 -15.94 -6.65
N THR A 238 10.91 -14.96 -7.55
CA THR A 238 11.65 -13.72 -7.27
C THR A 238 10.98 -12.90 -6.17
N ALA A 239 9.64 -12.80 -6.20
CA ALA A 239 8.89 -12.11 -5.15
C ALA A 239 9.08 -12.76 -3.77
N ASP A 240 9.15 -14.09 -3.70
CA ASP A 240 9.40 -14.84 -2.46
C ASP A 240 10.82 -14.65 -1.93
N ALA A 241 11.82 -14.66 -2.81
CA ALA A 241 13.21 -14.38 -2.45
C ALA A 241 13.35 -12.95 -1.89
N PHE A 242 12.72 -11.98 -2.55
CA PHE A 242 12.70 -10.59 -2.11
C PHE A 242 11.99 -10.41 -0.76
N ALA A 243 10.82 -11.02 -0.59
CA ALA A 243 10.07 -11.05 0.66
C ALA A 243 10.88 -11.65 1.82
N THR A 244 11.51 -12.80 1.59
CA THR A 244 12.35 -13.50 2.58
C THR A 244 13.52 -12.63 3.00
N ALA A 245 14.23 -12.04 2.03
CA ALA A 245 15.35 -11.14 2.31
C ALA A 245 14.93 -9.89 3.09
N GLY A 246 13.79 -9.28 2.72
CA GLY A 246 13.23 -8.14 3.43
C GLY A 246 12.82 -8.46 4.88
N HIS A 247 12.20 -9.62 5.09
CA HIS A 247 11.85 -10.08 6.44
C HIS A 247 13.09 -10.31 7.31
N ARG A 248 14.10 -11.01 6.75
CA ARG A 248 15.38 -11.26 7.42
C ARG A 248 16.05 -9.97 7.89
N LEU A 249 16.15 -8.98 7.00
CA LEU A 249 16.65 -7.64 7.35
C LEU A 249 15.83 -7.00 8.48
N ALA A 250 14.50 -7.03 8.40
CA ALA A 250 13.61 -6.46 9.41
C ALA A 250 13.72 -7.13 10.79
N THR A 251 14.13 -8.40 10.82
CA THR A 251 14.38 -9.16 12.06
C THR A 251 15.81 -9.01 12.61
N GLY A 252 16.66 -8.20 11.96
CA GLY A 252 18.04 -7.98 12.39
C GLY A 252 19.03 -9.05 11.94
N ASP A 253 18.66 -9.91 10.98
CA ASP A 253 19.52 -10.91 10.35
C ASP A 253 19.68 -10.59 8.85
N PRO A 254 20.40 -9.51 8.48
CA PRO A 254 20.53 -9.12 7.08
C PRO A 254 21.14 -10.26 6.24
N PRO A 255 20.59 -10.58 5.07
CA PRO A 255 21.19 -11.56 4.17
C PRO A 255 22.56 -11.09 3.65
N ASP A 256 23.39 -12.04 3.22
CA ASP A 256 24.65 -11.75 2.53
C ASP A 256 24.38 -10.92 1.26
N PRO A 257 24.95 -9.70 1.13
CA PRO A 257 24.73 -8.84 -0.02
C PRO A 257 25.14 -9.48 -1.35
N ASP A 258 26.21 -10.29 -1.36
CA ASP A 258 26.69 -10.90 -2.61
C ASP A 258 25.75 -12.01 -3.09
N ALA A 259 25.17 -12.78 -2.17
CA ALA A 259 24.08 -13.71 -2.49
C ALA A 259 22.84 -12.97 -3.00
N LEU A 260 22.44 -11.91 -2.31
CA LEU A 260 21.27 -11.13 -2.67
C LEU A 260 21.38 -10.50 -4.07
N ALA A 261 22.56 -10.00 -4.44
CA ALA A 261 22.84 -9.43 -5.76
C ALA A 261 22.80 -10.47 -6.90
N ARG A 262 22.95 -11.77 -6.59
CA ARG A 262 22.78 -12.87 -7.57
C ARG A 262 21.32 -13.29 -7.70
N ASP A 263 20.59 -13.35 -6.59
CA ASP A 263 19.23 -13.88 -6.54
C ASP A 263 18.17 -12.86 -6.96
N LEU A 264 18.46 -11.57 -6.79
CA LEU A 264 17.60 -10.46 -7.19
C LEU A 264 18.18 -9.70 -8.39
N VAL A 265 17.33 -8.89 -9.02
CA VAL A 265 17.71 -8.07 -10.18
C VAL A 265 17.52 -6.57 -9.89
N PRO A 266 18.43 -5.93 -9.11
CA PRO A 266 18.37 -4.49 -8.79
C PRO A 266 18.24 -3.57 -10.01
N ALA A 267 18.84 -3.98 -11.13
CA ALA A 267 18.79 -3.23 -12.39
C ALA A 267 17.37 -3.10 -12.98
N LEU A 268 16.41 -3.94 -12.56
CA LEU A 268 15.04 -3.93 -13.07
C LEU A 268 13.99 -3.53 -12.02
N ASN A 269 14.34 -3.65 -10.74
CA ASN A 269 13.47 -3.38 -9.60
C ASN A 269 14.21 -2.49 -8.57
N PRO A 270 13.82 -1.21 -8.43
CA PRO A 270 14.45 -0.31 -7.47
C PRO A 270 14.22 -0.73 -6.00
N GLY A 271 13.16 -1.50 -5.69
CA GLY A 271 12.97 -2.10 -4.37
C GLY A 271 14.06 -3.12 -4.02
N HIS A 272 14.48 -3.94 -4.99
CA HIS A 272 15.64 -4.83 -4.82
C HIS A 272 16.93 -4.03 -4.56
N GLY A 273 17.13 -2.94 -5.31
CA GLY A 273 18.29 -2.06 -5.11
C GLY A 273 18.32 -1.42 -3.73
N LEU A 274 17.17 -0.96 -3.23
CA LEU A 274 17.06 -0.42 -1.87
C LEU A 274 17.41 -1.47 -0.80
N LEU A 275 16.82 -2.67 -0.90
CA LEU A 275 17.11 -3.76 0.05
C LEU A 275 18.59 -4.17 0.00
N LEU A 276 19.17 -4.30 -1.19
CA LEU A 276 20.58 -4.60 -1.36
C LEU A 276 21.48 -3.53 -0.72
N ALA A 277 21.15 -2.25 -0.91
CA ALA A 277 21.88 -1.16 -0.28
C ALA A 277 21.81 -1.21 1.24
N GLU A 278 20.65 -1.51 1.82
CA GLU A 278 20.48 -1.68 3.28
C GLU A 278 21.33 -2.86 3.81
N CYS A 279 21.37 -3.98 3.09
CA CYS A 279 22.23 -5.12 3.44
C CYS A 279 23.72 -4.80 3.33
N LEU A 280 24.13 -4.08 2.26
CA LEU A 280 25.51 -3.61 2.09
C LEU A 280 25.93 -2.67 3.23
N LEU A 281 25.03 -1.75 3.66
CA LEU A 281 25.27 -0.88 4.80
C LEU A 281 25.43 -1.66 6.10
N ALA A 282 24.60 -2.69 6.33
CA ALA A 282 24.73 -3.57 7.48
C ALA A 282 26.06 -4.34 7.49
N ALA A 283 26.57 -4.69 6.31
CA ALA A 283 27.88 -5.33 6.12
C ALA A 283 29.07 -4.34 6.12
N GLY A 284 28.85 -3.03 6.36
CA GLY A 284 29.91 -2.01 6.36
C GLY A 284 30.41 -1.59 4.98
N ARG A 285 29.75 -2.01 3.89
CA ARG A 285 30.14 -1.76 2.49
C ARG A 285 29.46 -0.50 1.93
N ALA A 286 29.67 0.64 2.61
CA ALA A 286 28.92 1.87 2.35
C ALA A 286 29.13 2.46 0.94
N ALA A 287 30.34 2.38 0.38
CA ALA A 287 30.63 2.88 -0.96
C ALA A 287 29.85 2.11 -2.05
N GLU A 288 29.73 0.79 -1.88
CA GLU A 288 28.97 -0.06 -2.80
C GLU A 288 27.47 0.20 -2.68
N ALA A 289 26.97 0.37 -1.45
CA ALA A 289 25.57 0.76 -1.22
C ALA A 289 25.22 2.07 -1.94
N ALA A 290 26.11 3.06 -1.90
CA ALA A 290 25.92 4.32 -2.62
C ALA A 290 25.87 4.13 -4.15
N GLY A 291 26.67 3.22 -4.71
CA GLY A 291 26.60 2.84 -6.12
C GLY A 291 25.23 2.27 -6.50
N VAL A 292 24.75 1.27 -5.75
CA VAL A 292 23.43 0.64 -5.97
C VAL A 292 22.29 1.64 -5.87
N LEU A 293 22.34 2.56 -4.88
CA LEU A 293 21.29 3.58 -4.69
C LEU A 293 21.24 4.58 -5.85
N ARG A 294 22.38 4.98 -6.42
CA ARG A 294 22.41 5.84 -7.61
C ARG A 294 21.74 5.17 -8.80
N GLU A 295 22.04 3.90 -9.05
CA GLU A 295 21.39 3.12 -10.11
C GLU A 295 19.88 3.00 -9.90
N ALA A 296 19.44 2.74 -8.66
CA ALA A 296 18.02 2.66 -8.33
C ALA A 296 17.28 4.00 -8.51
N ILE A 297 17.93 5.13 -8.20
CA ILE A 297 17.42 6.48 -8.48
C ILE A 297 17.29 6.68 -9.99
N THR A 298 18.34 6.40 -10.76
CA THR A 298 18.32 6.52 -12.23
C THR A 298 17.22 5.67 -12.85
N LEU A 299 17.04 4.42 -12.41
CA LEU A 299 15.98 3.54 -12.86
C LEU A 299 14.59 4.12 -12.54
N THR A 300 14.40 4.62 -11.32
CA THR A 300 13.13 5.23 -10.89
C THR A 300 12.78 6.46 -11.73
N GLU A 301 13.77 7.23 -12.17
CA GLU A 301 13.56 8.47 -12.93
C GLU A 301 13.40 8.24 -14.44
N SER A 302 14.06 7.21 -14.99
CA SER A 302 14.07 6.94 -16.43
C SER A 302 13.02 5.94 -16.90
N ALA A 303 12.61 4.99 -16.05
CA ALA A 303 11.68 3.94 -16.46
C ALA A 303 10.23 4.45 -16.58
N LYS A 304 9.53 3.99 -17.62
CA LYS A 304 8.13 4.32 -17.89
C LYS A 304 7.26 4.05 -16.66
N GLY A 305 6.48 5.05 -16.25
CA GLY A 305 5.58 4.98 -15.09
C GLY A 305 6.27 5.21 -13.74
N LEU A 306 7.54 4.80 -13.58
CA LEU A 306 8.22 4.80 -12.28
C LEU A 306 8.50 6.18 -11.70
N ALA A 307 8.67 7.21 -12.55
CA ALA A 307 8.84 8.59 -12.08
C ALA A 307 7.60 9.14 -11.34
N ALA A 308 6.42 8.55 -11.58
CA ALA A 308 5.17 8.88 -10.91
C ALA A 308 4.98 8.17 -9.56
N GLN A 309 5.96 7.38 -9.11
CA GLN A 309 5.91 6.76 -7.79
C GLN A 309 5.78 7.81 -6.68
N PRO A 310 5.12 7.45 -5.55
CA PRO A 310 4.86 8.39 -4.47
C PRO A 310 6.13 9.08 -3.98
N LYS A 311 6.08 10.41 -3.83
CA LYS A 311 7.23 11.22 -3.40
C LYS A 311 7.89 10.67 -2.14
N ARG A 312 7.10 10.22 -1.17
CA ARG A 312 7.60 9.65 0.10
C ARG A 312 8.53 8.46 -0.10
N TRP A 313 8.23 7.59 -1.06
CA TRP A 313 9.04 6.41 -1.35
C TRP A 313 10.30 6.81 -2.13
N ARG A 314 10.16 7.69 -3.13
CA ARG A 314 11.33 8.20 -3.88
C ARG A 314 12.35 8.90 -3.00
N LYS A 315 11.92 9.64 -1.97
CA LYS A 315 12.81 10.32 -1.02
C LYS A 315 13.69 9.36 -0.20
N GLN A 316 13.23 8.14 0.05
CA GLN A 316 13.99 7.16 0.81
C GLN A 316 15.35 6.88 0.16
N PHE A 317 15.38 6.64 -1.15
CA PHE A 317 16.62 6.44 -1.91
C PHE A 317 17.63 7.57 -1.73
N TRP A 318 17.17 8.82 -1.79
CA TRP A 318 18.03 9.99 -1.64
C TRP A 318 18.58 10.10 -0.22
N ARG A 319 17.76 9.85 0.79
CA ARG A 319 18.18 9.86 2.19
C ARG A 319 19.23 8.77 2.46
N GLU A 320 18.96 7.55 2.01
CA GLU A 320 19.89 6.43 2.16
C GLU A 320 21.20 6.69 1.38
N LEU A 321 21.13 7.32 0.20
CA LEU A 321 22.35 7.64 -0.57
C LEU A 321 23.23 8.65 0.16
N ILE A 322 22.64 9.71 0.73
CA ILE A 322 23.38 10.71 1.52
C ILE A 322 24.05 10.02 2.72
N LEU A 323 23.33 9.15 3.42
CA LEU A 323 23.86 8.40 4.56
C LEU A 323 24.98 7.43 4.15
N ALA A 324 24.82 6.72 3.04
CA ALA A 324 25.83 5.80 2.52
C ALA A 324 27.13 6.53 2.15
N LEU A 325 27.02 7.68 1.47
CA LEU A 325 28.19 8.50 1.11
C LEU A 325 28.91 9.04 2.34
N ALA A 326 28.16 9.56 3.32
CA ALA A 326 28.73 10.04 4.58
C ALA A 326 29.47 8.91 5.33
N ARG A 327 28.88 7.70 5.41
CA ARG A 327 29.51 6.52 6.03
C ARG A 327 30.73 6.01 5.26
N ALA A 328 30.76 6.21 3.95
CA ALA A 328 31.93 5.88 3.12
C ALA A 328 33.07 6.91 3.24
N GLY A 329 32.88 7.99 3.99
CA GLY A 329 33.85 9.09 4.12
C GLY A 329 33.83 10.08 2.96
N ASP A 330 32.85 9.99 2.05
CA ASP A 330 32.67 10.92 0.92
C ASP A 330 31.79 12.11 1.33
N ALA A 331 32.35 12.99 2.15
CA ALA A 331 31.64 14.18 2.64
C ALA A 331 31.23 15.14 1.50
N SER A 332 32.07 15.29 0.47
CA SER A 332 31.77 16.14 -0.69
C SER A 332 30.59 15.59 -1.48
N GLY A 333 30.62 14.30 -1.82
CA GLY A 333 29.53 13.64 -2.55
C GLY A 333 28.23 13.62 -1.76
N ALA A 334 28.30 13.42 -0.43
CA ALA A 334 27.13 13.50 0.44
C ALA A 334 26.52 14.91 0.43
N GLY A 335 27.34 15.97 0.53
CA GLY A 335 26.89 17.36 0.48
C GLY A 335 26.32 17.78 -0.88
N GLU A 336 26.90 17.32 -1.98
CA GLU A 336 26.36 17.50 -3.34
C GLU A 336 25.00 16.82 -3.50
N THR A 337 24.91 15.55 -3.11
CA THR A 337 23.68 14.76 -3.18
C THR A 337 22.57 15.38 -2.33
N ALA A 338 22.90 15.87 -1.13
CA ALA A 338 21.94 16.54 -0.26
C ALA A 338 21.38 17.83 -0.87
N ARG A 339 22.24 18.65 -1.51
CA ARG A 339 21.79 19.86 -2.23
C ARG A 339 20.86 19.51 -3.39
N GLU A 340 21.19 18.49 -4.17
CA GLU A 340 20.33 18.03 -5.26
C GLU A 340 18.99 17.50 -4.74
N ALA A 341 19.01 16.69 -3.67
CA ALA A 341 17.81 16.18 -3.03
C ALA A 341 16.90 17.31 -2.53
N LEU A 342 17.46 18.36 -1.92
CA LEU A 342 16.71 19.55 -1.50
C LEU A 342 16.11 20.32 -2.68
N ALA A 343 16.83 20.47 -3.79
CA ALA A 343 16.27 21.10 -4.99
C ALA A 343 15.06 20.33 -5.54
N ARG A 344 15.09 18.99 -5.47
CA ARG A 344 13.99 18.11 -5.89
C ARG A 344 12.85 18.05 -4.87
N PHE A 345 13.16 18.16 -3.58
CA PHE A 345 12.23 17.99 -2.46
C PHE A 345 12.38 19.13 -1.42
N PRO A 346 12.05 20.39 -1.77
CA PRO A 346 12.41 21.57 -0.97
C PRO A 346 11.78 21.64 0.43
N ASN A 347 10.66 20.94 0.63
CA ASN A 347 9.92 20.95 1.90
C ASN A 347 10.15 19.69 2.74
N ASP A 348 11.24 18.95 2.50
CA ASP A 348 11.54 17.72 3.22
C ASP A 348 12.46 17.97 4.43
N ALA A 349 11.89 17.95 5.63
CA ALA A 349 12.63 18.23 6.86
C ALA A 349 13.77 17.24 7.11
N ASP A 350 13.57 15.94 6.85
CA ASP A 350 14.60 14.92 7.10
C ASP A 350 15.81 15.12 6.15
N ILE A 351 15.56 15.43 4.88
CA ILE A 351 16.64 15.74 3.92
C ILE A 351 17.35 17.04 4.33
N ALA A 352 16.62 18.07 4.79
CA ALA A 352 17.23 19.31 5.28
C ALA A 352 18.15 19.05 6.48
N THR A 353 17.67 18.29 7.48
CA THR A 353 18.49 17.88 8.63
C THR A 353 19.70 17.07 8.20
N LEU A 354 19.55 16.12 7.27
CA LEU A 354 20.71 15.37 6.74
C LEU A 354 21.70 16.30 6.03
N ALA A 355 21.22 17.29 5.26
CA ALA A 355 22.06 18.27 4.57
C ALA A 355 22.89 19.11 5.56
N ASP A 356 22.28 19.57 6.65
CA ASP A 356 22.97 20.36 7.68
C ASP A 356 24.04 19.53 8.40
N ARG A 357 23.73 18.25 8.71
CA ARG A 357 24.69 17.31 9.30
C ARG A 357 25.90 17.08 8.42
N VAL A 358 25.71 16.76 7.13
CA VAL A 358 26.85 16.50 6.23
C VAL A 358 27.63 17.78 5.88
N ALA A 359 27.02 18.96 6.03
CA ALA A 359 27.70 20.24 5.89
C ALA A 359 28.46 20.67 7.16
N GLY A 360 28.41 19.91 8.26
CA GLY A 360 29.06 20.24 9.52
C GLY A 360 28.43 21.43 10.26
N ARG A 361 27.13 21.68 10.04
CA ARG A 361 26.39 22.81 10.63
C ARG A 361 25.64 22.44 11.92
N ASP A 362 25.68 21.16 12.30
CA ASP A 362 25.09 20.59 13.52
C ASP A 362 26.15 20.38 14.65
N ALA A 363 27.25 21.13 14.64
CA ALA A 363 28.30 21.07 15.66
C ALA A 363 28.06 22.06 16.82
#